data_AF-A0A2V9Z499-F1
#
_entry.id   AF-A0A2V9Z499-F1
#
_cell.length_a   1.000
_cell.length_b   1.000
_cell.length_c   1.000
_cell.angle_alpha   90.00
_cell.angle_beta   90.00
_cell.angle_gamma   90.00
#
_symmetry.space_group_name_H-M   'P 1'
#
loop_
_entity.id
_entity.type
_entity.pdbx_description
1 polymer ?
#
loop_
_entity_poly.entity_id
_entity_poly.type
_entity_poly.pdbx_seq_one_letter_code
_entity_poly.pdbx_strand_id
1 'polypeptide(L)' 'MRQKNRKITFRRRDYAHSHQTRTMTLEVDEFLRRFPLHVRPPVSCAFATSACSPTATVPDC' A
#
# COMPACT_ATOMS: atom_id res chain seq x y z
N MET A 1 12.81 10.84 15.28
CA MET A 1 14.15 10.51 14.74
C MET A 1 14.41 11.40 13.53
N ARG A 2 15.43 12.27 13.53
CA ARG A 2 15.81 13.06 12.34
C ARG A 2 16.86 12.28 11.56
N GLN A 3 16.50 11.82 10.37
CA GLN A 3 17.44 11.18 9.46
C GLN A 3 18.21 12.29 8.73
N LYS A 4 19.53 12.39 8.95
CA LYS A 4 20.39 13.35 8.26
C LYS A 4 21.19 12.62 7.18
N ASN A 5 21.10 13.09 5.94
CA ASN A 5 22.00 12.77 4.81
C ASN A 5 21.79 11.43 4.11
N ARG A 6 20.55 10.92 4.03
CA ARG A 6 20.28 9.75 3.19
C ARG A 6 19.77 10.23 1.84
N LYS A 7 20.55 9.99 0.78
CA LYS A 7 20.21 10.32 -0.59
C LYS A 7 19.73 9.09 -1.34
N ILE A 8 18.61 9.21 -2.06
CA ILE A 8 18.08 8.18 -2.95
C ILE A 8 18.28 8.66 -4.38
N THR A 9 18.86 7.80 -5.22
CA THR A 9 18.95 8.01 -6.67
C THR A 9 17.95 7.10 -7.39
N PHE A 10 17.10 7.67 -8.24
CA PHE A 10 16.05 6.94 -8.96
C PHE A 10 15.83 7.49 -10.36
N ARG A 11 15.26 6.66 -11.25
CA ARG A 11 14.86 7.06 -12.60
C ARG A 11 13.39 7.51 -12.59
N ARG A 12 13.14 8.70 -13.10
CA ARG A 12 11.79 9.26 -13.26
C ARG A 12 11.54 9.57 -14.72
N ARG A 13 10.34 9.26 -15.21
CA ARG A 13 9.90 9.68 -16.53
C ARG A 13 9.34 11.09 -16.47
N ASP A 14 9.94 12.00 -17.21
CA ASP A 14 9.45 13.37 -17.39
C ASP A 14 8.39 13.38 -18.50
N TYR A 15 7.13 13.31 -18.09
CA TYR A 15 5.99 13.31 -19.00
C TYR A 15 5.74 14.68 -19.66
N ALA A 16 6.28 15.78 -19.12
CA ALA A 16 6.14 17.10 -19.72
C ALA A 16 7.12 17.30 -20.88
N HIS A 17 8.31 16.69 -20.81
CA HIS A 17 9.36 16.84 -21.81
C HIS A 17 9.60 15.52 -22.55
N SER A 18 8.75 15.20 -23.53
CA SER A 18 8.93 14.07 -24.46
C SER A 18 9.11 12.71 -23.79
N HIS A 19 8.54 12.52 -22.59
CA HIS A 19 8.57 11.25 -21.87
C HIS A 19 10.00 10.74 -21.58
N GLN A 20 10.99 11.65 -21.50
CA GLN A 20 12.38 11.31 -21.27
C GLN A 20 12.57 10.72 -19.88
N THR A 21 13.44 9.72 -19.76
CA THR A 21 13.78 9.16 -18.44
C THR A 21 14.99 9.88 -17.88
N ARG A 22 14.84 10.51 -16.71
CA ARG A 22 15.89 11.26 -16.02
C ARG A 22 16.28 10.56 -14.73
N THR A 23 17.57 10.55 -14.42
CA THR A 23 18.07 10.10 -13.12
C THR A 23 18.10 11.29 -12.17
N MET A 24 17.45 11.18 -11.02
CA MET A 24 17.37 12.23 -10.01
C MET A 24 17.86 11.70 -8.66
N THR A 25 18.49 12.59 -7.88
CA THR A 25 18.96 12.30 -6.53
C THR A 25 18.29 13.26 -5.55
N LEU A 26 17.56 12.73 -4.57
CA LEU A 26 16.84 13.50 -3.55
C LEU A 26 17.15 12.95 -2.16
N GLU A 27 16.95 13.76 -1.12
CA GLU A 27 16.96 13.25 0.25
C GLU A 27 15.77 12.30 0.48
N VAL A 28 15.95 11.30 1.36
CA VAL A 28 14.91 10.30 1.69
C VAL A 28 13.59 10.96 2.09
N ASP A 29 13.64 11.97 2.97
CA ASP A 29 12.44 12.66 3.45
C ASP A 29 11.74 13.47 2.35
N GLU A 30 12.48 13.97 1.36
CA GLU A 30 11.88 14.61 0.19
C GLU A 30 11.26 13.57 -0.76
N PHE A 31 11.96 12.46 -0.99
CA PHE A 31 11.46 11.37 -1.80
C PHE A 31 10.13 10.82 -1.27
N LEU A 32 10.04 10.55 0.04
CA LEU A 32 8.82 10.01 0.67
C LEU A 32 7.64 10.99 0.62
N ARG A 33 7.88 12.30 0.73
CA ARG A 33 6.84 13.33 0.61
C ARG A 33 6.29 13.45 -0.82
N ARG A 34 7.12 13.21 -1.82
CA ARG A 34 6.82 13.48 -3.23
C ARG A 34 6.37 12.25 -4.01
N PHE A 35 6.79 11.05 -3.57
CA PHE A 35 6.50 9.77 -4.24
C PHE A 35 5.95 8.69 -3.29
N PRO A 36 4.90 8.96 -2.49
CA PRO A 36 4.24 7.90 -1.75
C PRO A 36 3.60 6.91 -2.74
N LEU A 37 3.97 5.63 -2.64
CA LEU A 37 3.31 4.58 -3.39
C LEU A 37 1.90 4.40 -2.79
N HIS A 38 0.86 4.78 -3.54
CA HIS A 38 -0.50 4.38 -3.20
C HIS A 38 -0.65 2.89 -3.52
N VAL A 39 -0.23 2.04 -2.58
CA VAL A 39 -0.51 0.61 -2.63
C VAL A 39 -1.99 0.43 -2.33
N ARG A 40 -2.77 -0.01 -3.33
CA ARG A 40 -4.13 -0.49 -3.06
C ARG A 40 -3.97 -1.70 -2.14
N PRO A 41 -4.62 -1.73 -0.96
CA PRO A 41 -4.57 -2.93 -0.13
C PRO A 41 -5.05 -4.12 -0.97
N PRO A 42 -4.38 -5.28 -0.90
CA PRO A 42 -4.94 -6.49 -1.49
C PRO A 42 -6.34 -6.68 -0.91
N VAL A 43 -7.31 -7.00 -1.76
CA VAL A 43 -8.66 -7.34 -1.32
C VAL A 43 -8.54 -8.45 -0.28
N SER A 44 -8.71 -8.14 1.00
CA SER A 44 -8.76 -9.16 2.02
C SER A 44 -10.09 -9.88 1.85
N CYS A 45 -10.07 -11.03 1.17
CA CYS A 45 -11.11 -12.03 1.33
C CYS A 45 -11.05 -12.55 2.77
N ALA A 46 -11.52 -11.76 3.73
CA ALA A 46 -11.83 -12.26 5.06
C ALA A 46 -13.11 -13.08 4.94
N PHE A 47 -12.97 -14.36 4.58
CA PHE A 47 -13.99 -15.34 4.87
C PHE A 47 -14.03 -15.53 6.38
N ALA A 48 -15.12 -15.13 7.00
CA ALA A 48 -15.61 -15.75 8.21
C ALA A 48 -17.09 -16.01 7.99
N THR A 49 -17.39 -17.18 7.42
CA THR A 49 -18.70 -17.80 7.56
C THR A 49 -18.89 -18.01 9.07
N SER A 50 -19.63 -17.10 9.70
CA SER A 50 -20.12 -17.32 11.07
C SER A 50 -21.11 -18.50 11.00
N ALA A 51 -20.63 -19.69 11.33
CA ALA A 51 -21.43 -20.90 11.44
C ALA A 51 -21.43 -21.35 12.90
N CYS A 52 -22.53 -21.07 13.62
CA CYS A 52 -23.19 -21.93 14.60
C CYS A 52 -24.39 -21.13 15.18
N SER A 53 -25.60 -21.67 15.33
CA SER A 53 -25.89 -22.98 15.92
C SER A 53 -27.18 -23.58 15.33
N PRO A 54 -27.28 -24.91 15.11
CA PRO A 54 -28.59 -25.54 15.04
C PRO A 54 -29.21 -25.50 16.43
N THR A 55 -30.37 -24.84 16.55
CA THR A 55 -31.21 -24.93 17.74
C THR A 55 -31.75 -26.35 17.80
N ALA A 56 -31.35 -27.11 18.82
CA ALA A 56 -31.93 -28.42 19.10
C ALA A 56 -33.38 -28.22 19.58
N THR A 57 -34.34 -28.33 18.65
CA THR A 57 -35.74 -28.46 19.02
C THR A 57 -35.94 -29.87 19.56
N VAL A 58 -36.09 -29.96 20.88
CA VAL A 58 -36.67 -31.12 21.58
C VAL A 58 -38.10 -31.31 21.07
N PRO A 59 -38.49 -32.50 20.55
CA PRO A 59 -39.90 -32.81 20.35
C PRO A 59 -40.52 -33.14 21.71
N ASP A 60 -41.60 -32.44 22.06
CA ASP A 60 -42.47 -32.75 23.20
C ASP A 60 -43.77 -33.37 22.68
N CYS A 61 -44.13 -34.50 23.32
CA CYS A 61 -45.34 -35.34 23.21
C CYS A 61 -45.59 -36.16 21.93
#